data_AF-A0A182NFR7-F1
#
_entry.id   AF-A0A182NFR7-F1
#
_cell.length_a   1.000
_cell.length_b   1.000
_cell.length_c   1.000
_cell.angle_alpha   90.00
_cell.angle_beta   90.00
_cell.angle_gamma   90.00
#
_symmetry.space_group_name_H-M   'P 1'
#
loop_
_entity.id
_entity.type
_entity.pdbx_description
1 polymer ?
#
loop_
_entity_poly.entity_id
_entity_poly.type
_entity_poly.pdbx_seq_one_letter_code
_entity_poly.pdbx_strand_id
1 'polypeptide(L)'
;MRSLTFTPEQRAISNALIMFSIKDKDLFGMSNQYLAECYLRLNDIPEIADNSKIYQKQLVLTRPQRMDNDCLRALDCRQRDKKAKGLIKKVKQKMVQ
;
A
#
# COMPACT_ATOMS: atom_id res chain seq x y z
N MET A 1 6.46 4.87 18.56
CA MET A 1 6.69 4.19 17.26
C MET A 1 7.03 2.75 17.57
N ARG A 2 6.34 1.75 17.00
CA ARG A 2 6.68 0.34 17.22
C ARG A 2 7.76 -0.06 16.22
N SER A 3 8.92 -0.49 16.69
CA SER A 3 9.99 -1.06 15.87
C SER A 3 9.86 -2.58 15.83
N LEU A 4 10.17 -3.18 14.67
CA LEU A 4 10.26 -4.62 14.52
C LEU A 4 11.73 -4.99 14.37
N THR A 5 12.26 -5.75 15.32
CA THR A 5 13.67 -6.17 15.33
C THR A 5 13.75 -7.64 14.90
N PHE A 6 14.66 -7.94 13.99
CA PHE A 6 14.94 -9.31 13.55
C PHE A 6 16.26 -9.79 14.17
N THR A 7 16.36 -11.07 14.50
CA THR A 7 17.65 -11.68 14.86
C THR A 7 18.54 -11.84 13.60
N PRO A 8 19.86 -12.00 13.74
CA PRO A 8 20.75 -12.25 12.61
C PRO A 8 20.31 -13.46 11.77
N GLU A 9 19.83 -14.53 12.42
CA GLU A 9 19.37 -15.75 11.75
C GLU A 9 18.10 -15.51 10.94
N GLN A 10 17.17 -14.71 11.47
CA GLN A 10 15.94 -14.31 10.76
C GLN A 10 16.26 -13.44 9.54
N ARG A 11 17.26 -12.55 9.65
CA ARG A 11 17.71 -11.68 8.55
C ARG A 11 18.52 -12.46 7.51
N ALA A 12 19.17 -13.56 7.87
CA ALA A 12 19.94 -14.41 6.97
C ALA A 12 19.08 -15.28 6.03
N ILE A 13 17.75 -15.31 6.19
CA ILE A 13 16.85 -16.09 5.33
C ILE A 13 16.79 -15.47 3.94
N SER A 14 17.44 -16.12 2.97
CA SER A 14 17.67 -15.60 1.61
C SER A 14 16.40 -15.20 0.83
N ASN A 15 15.28 -15.88 1.07
CA ASN A 15 14.03 -15.69 0.33
C ASN A 15 12.87 -15.27 1.25
N ALA A 16 13.17 -14.65 2.39
CA ALA A 16 12.13 -14.16 3.29
C ALA A 16 11.29 -13.04 2.62
N LEU A 17 9.98 -13.11 2.81
CA LEU A 17 9.01 -12.11 2.35
C LEU A 17 8.30 -11.48 3.55
N ILE A 18 8.14 -10.17 3.51
CA ILE A 18 7.19 -9.45 4.35
C ILE A 18 5.87 -9.34 3.57
N MET A 19 4.81 -9.89 4.15
CA MET A 19 3.44 -9.74 3.65
C MET A 19 2.73 -8.62 4.41
N PHE A 20 2.32 -7.59 3.69
CA PHE A 20 1.41 -6.57 4.23
C PHE A 20 -0.01 -6.95 3.86
N SER A 21 -0.92 -7.02 4.84
CA SER A 21 -2.35 -7.19 4.61
C SER A 21 -3.09 -5.94 5.03
N ILE A 22 -3.90 -5.41 4.12
CA ILE A 22 -4.78 -4.27 4.36
C ILE A 22 -6.18 -4.82 4.60
N LYS A 23 -6.73 -4.51 5.76
CA LYS A 23 -8.10 -4.86 6.11
C LYS A 23 -8.85 -3.61 6.53
N ASP A 24 -10.08 -3.48 6.07
CA ASP A 24 -11.02 -2.46 6.52
C ASP A 24 -11.74 -3.01 7.75
N LYS A 25 -11.62 -2.30 8.87
CA LYS A 25 -12.29 -2.65 10.11
C LYS A 25 -13.28 -1.55 10.42
N ASP A 26 -14.57 -1.88 10.42
CA ASP A 26 -15.59 -0.90 10.76
C ASP A 26 -15.51 -0.49 12.24
N LEU A 27 -16.11 0.66 12.56
CA LEU A 27 -16.10 1.27 13.89
C LEU A 27 -16.69 0.35 14.99
N PHE A 28 -17.51 -0.62 14.60
CA PHE A 28 -18.17 -1.55 15.53
C PHE A 28 -17.49 -2.92 15.58
N GLY A 29 -16.39 -3.10 14.85
CA GLY A 29 -15.67 -4.37 14.74
C GLY A 29 -16.47 -5.52 14.13
N MET A 30 -17.62 -5.24 13.51
CA MET A 30 -18.54 -6.26 12.98
C MET A 30 -18.07 -6.81 11.64
N SER A 31 -17.33 -6.02 10.87
CA SER A 31 -16.66 -6.45 9.66
C SER A 31 -15.14 -6.24 9.73
N ASN A 32 -14.43 -7.25 9.22
CA ASN A 32 -12.98 -7.22 9.01
C ASN A 32 -12.73 -7.60 7.54
N GLN A 33 -13.07 -6.69 6.64
CA GLN A 33 -13.02 -6.96 5.21
C GLN A 33 -11.56 -6.89 4.75
N TYR A 34 -11.03 -8.00 4.25
CA TYR A 34 -9.76 -7.99 3.53
C TYR A 34 -9.88 -7.12 2.26
N LEU A 35 -8.95 -6.17 2.09
CA LEU A 35 -8.92 -5.27 0.95
C LEU A 35 -7.83 -5.63 -0.05
N ALA A 36 -6.63 -5.89 0.43
CA ALA A 36 -5.47 -6.16 -0.42
C ALA A 36 -4.31 -6.76 0.38
N GLU A 37 -3.34 -7.30 -0.35
CA GLU A 37 -2.01 -7.60 0.16
C GLU A 37 -0.92 -7.15 -0.80
N CYS A 38 0.28 -6.98 -0.27
CA CYS A 38 1.49 -6.88 -1.06
C CYS A 38 2.64 -7.59 -0.36
N TYR A 39 3.65 -7.91 -1.15
CA TYR A 39 4.83 -8.64 -0.71
C TYR A 39 6.07 -7.80 -0.99
N LEU A 40 7.01 -7.82 -0.04
CA LEU A 40 8.32 -7.19 -0.16
C LEU A 40 9.37 -8.20 0.28
N ARG A 41 10.47 -8.35 -0.45
CA ARG A 41 11.56 -9.21 0.02
C ARG A 41 12.23 -8.55 1.22
N LEU A 42 12.48 -9.33 2.26
CA LEU A 42 13.14 -8.82 3.46
C LEU A 42 14.53 -8.27 3.12
N ASN A 43 15.23 -8.90 2.17
CA ASN A 43 16.53 -8.47 1.68
C ASN A 43 16.51 -7.15 0.89
N ASP A 44 15.35 -6.70 0.42
CA ASP A 44 15.21 -5.38 -0.21
C ASP A 44 15.17 -4.26 0.85
N ILE A 45 15.12 -4.60 2.16
CA ILE A 45 15.05 -3.63 3.27
C ILE A 45 16.44 -3.48 3.91
N PRO A 46 17.07 -2.30 3.80
CA PRO A 46 18.38 -2.06 4.39
C PRO A 46 18.32 -2.16 5.91
N GLU A 47 19.40 -2.63 6.51
CA GLU A 47 19.59 -2.56 7.94
C GLU A 47 19.93 -1.12 8.34
N ILE A 48 19.17 -0.56 9.28
CA ILE A 48 19.36 0.80 9.75
C ILE A 48 19.92 0.72 11.16
N ALA A 49 21.22 1.02 11.30
CA ALA A 49 21.91 1.01 12.58
C ALA A 49 21.51 2.19 13.49
N ASP A 50 20.99 3.27 12.89
CA ASP A 50 20.63 4.50 13.60
C ASP A 50 19.26 5.00 13.16
N ASN A 51 18.27 4.86 14.03
CA ASN A 51 16.89 5.25 13.79
C ASN A 51 16.72 6.75 13.54
N SER A 52 17.67 7.60 13.97
CA SER A 52 17.62 9.05 13.72
C SER A 52 17.83 9.42 12.25
N LYS A 53 18.37 8.49 11.44
CA LYS A 53 18.64 8.67 10.01
C LYS A 53 17.49 8.19 9.11
N ILE A 54 16.41 7.68 9.69
CA ILE A 54 15.25 7.22 8.91
C ILE A 54 14.49 8.45 8.40
N TYR A 55 14.65 8.75 7.11
CA TYR A 55 13.83 9.77 6.47
C TYR A 55 12.37 9.31 6.40
N GLN A 56 11.51 9.90 7.23
CA GLN A 56 10.09 9.61 7.17
C GLN A 56 9.50 10.25 5.91
N LYS A 57 9.18 9.42 4.91
CA LYS A 57 8.46 9.88 3.72
C LYS A 57 7.01 10.17 4.11
N GLN A 58 6.68 11.45 4.26
CA GLN A 58 5.30 11.91 4.41
C GLN A 58 4.58 11.72 3.07
N LEU A 59 3.64 10.78 3.03
CA LEU A 59 2.79 10.57 1.86
C LEU A 59 1.52 11.38 2.04
N VAL A 60 1.34 12.39 1.20
CA VAL A 60 0.11 13.18 1.18
C VAL A 60 -0.99 12.36 0.52
N LEU A 61 -2.16 12.30 1.15
CA LEU A 61 -3.35 11.76 0.51
C LEU A 61 -3.79 12.72 -0.60
N THR A 62 -3.47 12.37 -1.84
CA THR A 62 -3.87 13.15 -3.00
C THR A 62 -5.23 12.68 -3.51
N ARG A 63 -6.11 13.61 -3.88
CA ARG A 63 -7.27 13.32 -4.72
C ARG A 63 -6.87 13.57 -6.18
N PRO A 64 -6.77 12.53 -7.03
CA PRO A 64 -6.41 12.73 -8.43
C PRO A 64 -7.44 13.62 -9.13
N GLN A 65 -6.97 14.69 -9.78
CA GLN A 65 -7.79 15.63 -10.55
C GLN A 65 -7.60 15.49 -12.07
N ARG A 66 -6.68 14.64 -12.52
CA ARG A 66 -6.35 14.39 -13.93
C ARG A 66 -6.04 12.91 -14.15
N MET A 67 -6.45 12.37 -15.30
CA MET A 67 -6.30 10.94 -15.65
C MET A 67 -4.86 10.51 -15.96
N ASP A 68 -3.94 11.46 -16.17
CA ASP A 68 -2.53 11.24 -16.48
C ASP A 68 -1.69 10.78 -15.28
N ASN A 69 -2.27 10.70 -14.09
CA ASN A 69 -1.58 10.25 -12.89
C ASN A 69 -1.39 8.71 -12.86
N ASP A 70 -0.17 8.26 -12.57
CA ASP A 70 0.22 6.85 -12.43
C ASP A 70 -0.71 6.03 -11.55
N CYS A 71 -1.22 6.60 -10.45
CA CYS A 71 -2.15 5.92 -9.56
C CYS A 71 -3.47 5.60 -10.25
N LEU A 72 -4.02 6.52 -11.05
CA LEU A 72 -5.26 6.27 -11.80
C LEU A 72 -5.02 5.29 -12.95
N ARG A 73 -3.89 5.38 -13.64
CA ARG A 73 -3.51 4.40 -14.68
C ARG A 73 -3.41 3.00 -14.11
N ALA A 74 -2.72 2.84 -12.99
CA ALA A 74 -2.60 1.56 -12.28
C ALA A 74 -3.96 1.01 -11.83
N LEU A 75 -4.92 1.87 -11.45
CA LEU A 75 -6.29 1.48 -11.10
C LEU A 75 -7.12 1.08 -12.33
N ASP A 76 -6.96 1.77 -13.48
CA ASP A 76 -7.69 1.45 -14.72
C ASP A 76 -7.27 0.07 -15.28
N CYS A 77 -6.01 -0.33 -15.06
CA CYS A 77 -5.52 -1.66 -15.41
C CYS A 77 -6.14 -2.81 -14.58
N ARG A 78 -6.78 -2.53 -13.43
CA ARG A 78 -7.37 -3.55 -12.54
C ARG A 78 -8.75 -3.98 -13.02
N GLN A 79 -8.83 -4.65 -14.17
CA GLN A 79 -10.10 -4.94 -14.84
C GLN A 79 -11.10 -5.79 -14.02
N ARG A 80 -10.63 -6.55 -13.02
CA ARG A 80 -11.48 -7.40 -12.16
C ARG A 80 -11.87 -6.74 -10.83
N ASP A 81 -11.27 -5.59 -10.51
CA ASP A 81 -11.57 -4.84 -9.29
C ASP A 81 -12.79 -3.93 -9.52
N LYS A 82 -13.96 -4.38 -9.03
CA LYS A 82 -15.22 -3.63 -9.16
C LYS A 82 -15.15 -2.25 -8.51
N LYS A 83 -14.43 -2.10 -7.38
CA LYS A 83 -14.28 -0.82 -6.68
C LYS A 83 -13.39 0.12 -7.49
N ALA A 84 -12.27 -0.35 -8.04
CA ALA A 84 -11.40 0.44 -8.92
C ALA A 84 -12.14 0.89 -10.19
N LYS A 85 -12.83 -0.03 -10.89
CA LYS A 85 -13.66 0.32 -12.06
C LYS A 85 -14.70 1.38 -11.75
N GLY A 86 -15.40 1.25 -10.61
CA GLY A 86 -16.41 2.22 -10.17
C GLY A 86 -15.80 3.60 -9.88
N LEU A 87 -14.63 3.65 -9.23
CA LEU A 87 -13.90 4.89 -9.00
C LEU A 87 -13.49 5.55 -10.32
N ILE A 88 -12.86 4.80 -11.23
CA ILE A 88 -12.42 5.34 -12.53
C ILE A 88 -13.60 5.90 -13.33
N LYS A 89 -14.76 5.21 -13.34
CA LYS A 89 -15.97 5.73 -13.99
C LYS A 89 -16.41 7.08 -13.41
N LYS A 90 -16.43 7.21 -12.07
CA LYS A 90 -16.79 8.46 -11.38
C LYS A 90 -15.78 9.58 -11.66
N VAL A 91 -14.49 9.26 -11.70
CA VAL A 91 -13.42 10.21 -12.01
C VAL A 91 -13.57 10.73 -13.45
N LYS A 92 -13.75 9.83 -14.43
CA LYS A 92 -13.99 10.20 -15.83
C LYS A 92 -15.25 11.06 -16.00
N GLN A 93 -16.36 10.73 -15.33
CA GLN A 93 -17.60 11.52 -15.38
C GLN A 93 -17.44 12.95 -14.86
N LYS A 94 -16.65 13.16 -13.81
CA LYS A 94 -16.40 14.49 -13.24
C LYS A 94 -15.52 15.39 -14.09
N MET A 95 -14.80 14.83 -15.08
CA MET A 95 -13.91 15.59 -15.97
C MET A 95 -14.58 15.97 -17.30
N VAL A 96 -15.78 15.46 -17.57
CA VAL A 96 -16.57 15.80 -18.77
C VAL A 96 -17.49 17.00 -18.50
N GLN A 97 -17.60 17.44 -17.24
CA GLN A 97 -18.19 18.72 -16.82
C GLN A 97 -17.08 19.73 -16.57
#